data_AF-A0A7V2WNF6-F1
#
_entry.id   AF-A0A7V2WNF6-F1
#
_cell.length_a   1.000
_cell.length_b   1.000
_cell.length_c   1.000
_cell.angle_alpha   90.00
_cell.angle_beta   90.00
_cell.angle_gamma   90.00
#
_symmetry.space_group_name_H-M   'P 1'
#
loop_
_entity.id
_entity.type
_entity.pdbx_description
1 polymer ?
#
loop_
_entity_poly.entity_id
_entity_poly.type
_entity_poly.pdbx_seq_one_letter_code
_entity_poly.pdbx_strand_id
1 'polypeptide(L)' 'FFIMLDEGHFLNGKYTAIGKVVKGMDCVDKINKGEPPRHPDKILKMYVKN' A
#
# COMPACT_ATOMS: atom_id res chain seq x y z
N PHE A 1 -0.50 -5.13 -6.10
CA PHE A 1 -1.53 -4.64 -5.16
C PHE A 1 -1.22 -3.18 -4.83
N PHE A 2 -2.11 -2.48 -4.14
CA PHE A 2 -1.84 -1.14 -3.61
C PHE A 2 -2.40 -1.02 -2.20
N ILE A 3 -1.92 -0.02 -1.46
CA ILE A 3 -2.45 0.37 -0.16
C ILE A 3 -3.06 1.75 -0.36
N MET A 4 -4.32 1.91 0.05
CA MET A 4 -4.97 3.21 0.04
C MET A 4 -4.31 4.13 1.07
N LEU A 5 -3.92 5.34 0.67
CA LEU A 5 -3.40 6.38 1.57
C LEU A 5 -4.53 7.17 2.24
N ASP A 6 -5.72 7.15 1.64
CA ASP A 6 -6.93 7.83 2.10
C ASP A 6 -8.18 7.11 1.55
N GLU A 7 -9.38 7.59 1.86
CA GLU A 7 -10.64 7.05 1.35
C GLU A 7 -10.69 7.05 -0.20
N GLY A 8 -11.13 5.94 -0.78
CA GLY A 8 -11.08 5.70 -2.23
C GLY A 8 -12.33 5.10 -2.84
N HIS A 9 -13.51 5.58 -2.45
CA HIS A 9 -14.80 5.03 -2.89
C HIS A 9 -14.98 4.97 -4.42
N PHE A 10 -14.27 5.82 -5.17
CA PHE A 10 -14.26 5.82 -6.64
C PHE A 10 -13.71 4.53 -7.28
N LEU A 11 -13.05 3.67 -6.49
CA LEU A 11 -12.51 2.36 -6.88
C LEU A 11 -13.45 1.19 -6.54
N ASN A 12 -14.57 1.44 -5.84
CA ASN A 12 -15.53 0.39 -5.49
C ASN A 12 -16.07 -0.31 -6.74
N GLY A 13 -16.13 -1.63 -6.72
CA GLY A 13 -16.56 -2.46 -7.85
C GLY A 13 -15.56 -2.55 -9.02
N LYS A 14 -14.47 -1.76 -9.00
CA LYS A 14 -13.40 -1.80 -10.00
C LYS A 14 -12.19 -2.63 -9.52
N TYR A 15 -12.04 -2.79 -8.21
CA TYR A 15 -10.97 -3.55 -7.57
C TYR A 15 -11.49 -4.40 -6.43
N THR A 16 -10.84 -5.54 -6.20
CA THR A 16 -11.16 -6.45 -5.08
C THR A 16 -10.35 -6.06 -3.85
N ALA A 17 -11.03 -5.66 -2.77
CA ALA A 17 -10.40 -5.46 -1.48
C ALA A 17 -10.10 -6.83 -0.82
N ILE A 18 -8.81 -7.15 -0.63
CA ILE A 18 -8.36 -8.44 -0.10
C ILE A 18 -7.80 -8.37 1.34
N GLY A 19 -7.75 -7.19 1.95
CA GLY A 19 -7.24 -7.01 3.30
C GLY A 19 -7.15 -5.54 3.71
N LYS A 20 -6.77 -5.32 4.98
CA LYS A 20 -6.52 -3.99 5.55
C LYS A 20 -5.21 -4.01 6.34
N VAL A 21 -4.48 -2.91 6.32
CA VAL A 21 -3.27 -2.75 7.15
C VAL A 21 -3.71 -2.66 8.61
N VAL A 22 -3.23 -3.59 9.45
CA VAL A 22 -3.55 -3.60 10.90
C VAL A 22 -2.48 -2.93 11.75
N LYS A 23 -1.26 -2.75 11.23
CA LYS A 23 -0.11 -2.08 11.86
C LYS A 23 0.81 -1.50 10.79
N GLY A 24 1.45 -0.36 11.08
CA GLY A 24 2.50 0.24 10.24
C GLY A 24 2.01 1.15 9.11
N MET A 25 0.81 1.75 9.21
CA MET A 25 0.38 2.77 8.23
C MET A 25 1.29 4.01 8.22
N ASP A 26 1.88 4.37 9.36
CA ASP A 26 2.85 5.45 9.48
C ASP A 26 4.15 5.20 8.68
N CYS A 27 4.48 3.93 8.43
CA CYS A 27 5.55 3.55 7.49
C CYS A 27 5.11 3.72 6.03
N VAL A 28 3.86 3.41 5.70
CA VAL A 28 3.30 3.59 4.35
C VAL A 28 3.33 5.07 3.96
N ASP A 29 2.98 5.97 4.88
CA ASP A 29 2.99 7.43 4.65
C ASP A 29 4.38 8.01 4.33
N LYS A 30 5.43 7.30 4.75
CA LYS A 30 6.83 7.70 4.56
C LYS A 30 7.46 7.15 3.27
N ILE A 31 6.75 6.30 2.51
CA ILE A 31 7.27 5.74 1.26
C ILE A 31 7.59 6.89 0.28
N ASN A 32 8.75 6.77 -0.40
CA ASN A 32 9.22 7.74 -1.37
C ASN A 32 8.18 7.98 -2.49
N LYS A 33 7.74 9.24 -2.63
CA LYS A 33 6.68 9.65 -3.56
C LYS A 33 7.22 9.98 -4.96
N GLY A 34 6.38 9.76 -5.98
CA GLY A 34 6.65 10.09 -7.38
C GLY A 34 6.08 9.04 -8.33
N GLU A 35 5.98 9.38 -9.62
CA GLU A 35 5.47 8.50 -10.68
C GLU A 35 6.44 8.43 -11.87
N PRO A 36 7.57 7.70 -11.77
CA PRO A 36 8.04 6.92 -10.62
C PRO A 36 8.83 7.76 -9.59
N PRO A 37 8.99 7.29 -8.34
CA PRO A 37 9.88 7.95 -7.39
C PRO A 37 11.34 7.84 -7.84
N ARG A 38 12.14 8.91 -7.63
CA ARG A 38 13.57 8.95 -7.99
C ARG A 38 14.37 7.82 -7.31
N HIS A 39 14.02 7.51 -6.07
CA HIS A 39 14.58 6.42 -5.29
C HIS A 39 13.44 5.58 -4.69
N PRO A 40 12.93 4.56 -5.41
CA PRO A 40 11.85 3.71 -4.92
C PRO A 40 12.28 2.86 -3.71
N ASP A 41 11.41 2.77 -2.71
CA ASP A 41 11.58 1.83 -1.61
C ASP A 41 11.33 0.38 -2.06
N LYS A 42 11.87 -0.57 -1.29
CA LYS A 42 11.83 -2.01 -1.63
C LYS A 42 11.11 -2.82 -0.57
N ILE A 43 10.26 -3.74 -1.01
CA ILE A 43 9.76 -4.82 -0.16
C ILE A 43 10.88 -5.85 -0.01
N LEU A 44 11.58 -5.82 1.12
CA LEU A 44 12.71 -6.74 1.36
C LEU A 44 12.26 -8.18 1.62
N LYS A 45 11.09 -8.36 2.26
CA LYS A 45 10.49 -9.66 2.55
C LYS A 45 8.97 -9.52 2.65
N MET A 46 8.27 -10.49 2.07
CA MET A 46 6.84 -10.70 2.26
C MET A 46 6.63 -12.17 2.57
N TYR A 47 5.85 -12.47 3.60
CA TYR A 47 5.48 -13.83 3.95
C TYR A 47 4.11 -13.86 4.60
N VAL A 48 3.42 -14.99 4.46
CA VAL A 48 2.18 -15.26 5.19
C VAL A 48 2.55 -15.99 6.47
N LYS A 49 2.01 -15.54 7.60
CA LYS A 49 2.18 -16.23 8.86
C LYS A 49 1.17 -17.38 8.92
N ASN A 50 1.67 -18.60 9.14
CA ASN A 50 0.82 -19.75 9.47
C ASN A 50 0.30 -19.66 10.91
#